data_AF-A0A934ZLI0-F1
#
_entry.id   AF-A0A934ZLI0-F1
#
_cell.length_a   1.000
_cell.length_b   1.000
_cell.length_c   1.000
_cell.angle_alpha   90.00
_cell.angle_beta   90.00
_cell.angle_gamma   90.00
#
_symmetry.space_group_name_H-M   'P 1'
#
loop_
_entity.id
_entity.type
_entity.pdbx_description
1 polymer ?
#
loop_
_entity_poly.entity_id
_entity_poly.type
_entity_poly.pdbx_seq_one_letter_code
_entity_poly.pdbx_strand_id
1 'polypeptide(L)'
;MFTHEVGRAQGASRLSDRVSYEPAGLRIEAGTPVGFTAATWPSATEAGVEAPLTPWSADRERVFAWSPGARTFTLARSERNAPVAAAATITPAGNTAAPAPLAADLDGVLRLFRQRESVPEGAAPSHRATGDVAEDAAAEEVLVFGRTLVVVGARFYGGRSYYSVALPLAEGDAVLDLRLADLTGDGKREAVLRVRRAVTAQVQGAAVSSQREMILAYTVTGERRGRVFAAEVARRVGDRAVLNEVGALGNGAVTLRSGSAQGWTAATYPFHDAPPQGFFPLLLPWEPAQRQVTYRWAGSAFERAP
;
A
#
# COMPACT_ATOMS: atom_id res chain seq x y z
N MET A 1 11.10 15.44 1.72
CA MET A 1 10.85 14.63 0.51
C MET A 1 9.75 15.34 -0.25
N PHE A 2 9.94 15.63 -1.54
CA PHE A 2 8.93 16.25 -2.38
C PHE A 2 8.15 15.15 -3.09
N THR A 3 6.83 15.15 -2.95
CA THR A 3 5.94 14.13 -3.55
C THR A 3 4.68 14.79 -4.09
N HIS A 4 4.40 14.58 -5.37
CA HIS A 4 3.25 15.14 -6.08
C HIS A 4 2.67 14.05 -7.00
N GLU A 5 1.37 13.79 -6.91
CA GLU A 5 0.65 12.89 -7.81
C GLU A 5 0.47 13.59 -9.15
N VAL A 6 0.85 12.96 -10.27
CA VAL A 6 0.87 13.59 -11.60
C VAL A 6 -0.24 13.09 -12.50
N GLY A 7 -1.26 12.44 -11.95
CA GLY A 7 -2.40 11.94 -12.72
C GLY A 7 -3.11 10.77 -12.08
N ARG A 8 -4.29 10.46 -12.63
CA ARG A 8 -5.17 9.40 -12.17
C ARG A 8 -5.91 8.75 -13.34
N ALA A 9 -6.23 7.48 -13.22
CA ALA A 9 -7.10 6.77 -14.15
C ALA A 9 -8.14 5.91 -13.41
N GLN A 10 -9.39 5.94 -13.88
CA GLN A 10 -10.51 5.15 -13.38
C GLN A 10 -11.39 4.73 -14.57
N GLY A 11 -11.31 3.46 -14.96
CA GLY A 11 -11.98 2.97 -16.16
C GLY A 11 -11.43 3.64 -17.44
N ALA A 12 -12.32 4.10 -18.32
CA ALA A 12 -11.94 4.88 -19.50
C ALA A 12 -11.54 6.34 -19.16
N SER A 13 -11.80 6.77 -17.93
CA SER A 13 -11.48 8.11 -17.49
C SER A 13 -10.01 8.20 -17.06
N ARG A 14 -9.30 9.23 -17.50
CA ARG A 14 -7.91 9.49 -17.15
C ARG A 14 -7.59 10.98 -17.16
N LEU A 15 -6.70 11.40 -16.28
CA LEU A 15 -6.06 12.71 -16.30
C LEU A 15 -4.57 12.48 -16.01
N SER A 16 -3.69 13.12 -16.76
CA SER A 16 -2.26 13.07 -16.54
C SER A 16 -1.69 14.46 -16.71
N ASP A 17 -1.08 14.97 -15.65
CA ASP A 17 -0.35 16.22 -15.65
C ASP A 17 0.91 16.08 -16.51
N ARG A 18 1.33 17.23 -17.05
CA ARG A 18 2.60 17.34 -17.75
C ARG A 18 3.64 17.85 -16.76
N VAL A 19 4.72 17.09 -16.61
CA VAL A 19 5.88 17.48 -15.81
C VAL A 19 7.02 17.87 -16.73
N SER A 20 7.64 19.02 -16.48
CA SER A 20 8.87 19.46 -17.17
C SER A 20 9.92 19.94 -16.17
N TYR A 21 11.19 19.68 -16.49
CA TYR A 21 12.33 20.11 -15.68
C TYR A 21 12.88 21.42 -16.23
N GLU A 22 13.08 22.40 -15.34
CA GLU A 22 13.67 23.70 -15.66
C GLU A 22 15.03 23.85 -14.96
N PRO A 23 15.94 24.71 -15.45
CA PRO A 23 17.27 24.89 -14.85
C PRO A 23 17.28 25.19 -13.34
N ALA A 24 16.19 25.75 -12.80
CA ALA A 24 16.05 26.12 -11.38
C ALA A 24 14.96 25.31 -10.63
N GLY A 25 14.32 24.32 -11.26
CA GLY A 25 13.10 23.75 -10.70
C GLY A 25 12.39 22.68 -11.54
N LEU A 26 11.14 22.45 -11.17
CA LEU A 26 10.20 21.63 -11.94
C LEU A 26 8.88 22.38 -12.11
N ARG A 27 8.25 22.18 -13.27
CA ARG A 27 6.93 22.71 -13.60
C ARG A 27 5.94 21.56 -13.77
N ILE A 28 4.76 21.71 -13.19
CA ILE A 28 3.62 20.80 -13.32
C ILE A 28 2.45 21.57 -13.93
N GLU A 29 1.92 21.09 -15.04
CA GLU A 29 0.76 21.65 -15.75
C GLU A 29 -0.39 20.64 -15.74
N ALA A 30 -1.60 21.10 -15.44
CA ALA A 30 -2.81 20.29 -15.43
C ALA A 30 -3.03 19.60 -16.77
N GLY A 31 -3.25 18.29 -16.73
CA GLY A 31 -3.61 17.49 -17.89
C GLY A 31 -4.99 17.80 -18.47
N THR A 32 -5.22 17.40 -19.72
CA THR A 32 -6.60 17.33 -20.25
C THR A 32 -7.25 16.03 -19.80
N PRO A 33 -8.37 16.07 -19.05
CA PRO A 33 -9.08 14.87 -18.63
C PRO A 33 -9.80 14.24 -19.82
N VAL A 34 -9.76 12.92 -19.87
CA VAL A 34 -10.67 12.09 -20.65
C VAL A 34 -11.65 11.48 -19.65
N GLY A 35 -12.96 11.61 -19.88
CA GLY A 35 -14.00 10.96 -19.07
C GLY A 35 -14.18 11.46 -17.62
N PHE A 36 -13.22 12.19 -17.05
CA PHE A 36 -13.39 12.85 -15.75
C PHE A 36 -14.03 14.23 -15.90
N THR A 37 -14.86 14.58 -14.92
CA THR A 37 -15.43 15.91 -14.70
C THR A 37 -15.20 16.31 -13.25
N ALA A 38 -15.41 17.58 -12.90
CA ALA A 38 -15.32 18.05 -11.51
C ALA A 38 -16.18 17.21 -10.54
N ALA A 39 -17.36 16.79 -10.97
CA ALA A 39 -18.30 16.01 -10.16
C ALA A 39 -17.95 14.51 -10.05
N THR A 40 -17.17 13.99 -11.01
CA THR A 40 -16.79 12.57 -11.07
C THR A 40 -15.33 12.34 -10.70
N TRP A 41 -14.59 13.42 -10.45
CA TRP A 41 -13.21 13.36 -10.00
C TRP A 41 -13.16 12.73 -8.61
N PRO A 42 -12.44 11.61 -8.43
CA PRO A 42 -12.26 11.04 -7.11
C PRO A 42 -11.46 12.03 -6.26
N SER A 43 -12.02 12.46 -5.13
CA SER A 43 -11.40 13.44 -4.22
C SER A 43 -10.37 12.84 -3.27
N ALA A 44 -10.12 11.52 -3.33
CA ALA A 44 -9.16 10.86 -2.46
C ALA A 44 -7.73 11.33 -2.77
N THR A 45 -6.93 11.65 -1.76
CA THR A 45 -5.52 12.04 -1.90
C THR A 45 -4.66 11.20 -0.96
N GLU A 46 -3.49 10.77 -1.41
CA GLU A 46 -2.55 10.05 -0.53
C GLU A 46 -1.92 11.04 0.47
N ALA A 47 -1.84 10.65 1.75
CA ALA A 47 -1.32 11.53 2.80
C ALA A 47 0.16 11.88 2.54
N GLY A 48 0.48 13.18 2.51
CA GLY A 48 1.84 13.66 2.20
C GLY A 48 2.17 13.69 0.71
N VAL A 49 1.20 13.37 -0.16
CA VAL A 49 1.30 13.51 -1.62
C VAL A 49 0.33 14.61 -2.05
N GLU A 50 0.87 15.64 -2.67
CA GLU A 50 0.04 16.70 -3.21
C GLU A 50 -0.75 16.16 -4.42
N ALA A 51 -2.05 16.47 -4.48
CA ALA A 51 -2.96 16.00 -5.52
C ALA A 51 -2.58 16.55 -6.92
N PRO A 52 -2.93 15.84 -8.01
CA PRO A 52 -2.67 16.33 -9.35
C PRO A 52 -3.46 17.62 -9.62
N LEU A 53 -2.93 18.46 -10.48
CA LEU A 53 -3.62 19.63 -10.97
C LEU A 53 -4.75 19.18 -11.91
N THR A 54 -5.92 19.79 -11.77
CA THR A 54 -7.07 19.48 -12.62
C THR A 54 -7.59 20.74 -13.29
N PRO A 55 -8.31 20.66 -14.42
CA PRO A 55 -8.91 21.85 -15.04
C PRO A 55 -9.93 22.57 -14.15
N TRP A 56 -10.36 21.93 -13.06
CA TRP A 56 -11.30 22.46 -12.07
C TRP A 56 -10.67 22.67 -10.68
N SER A 57 -9.36 22.50 -10.51
CA SER A 57 -8.66 22.92 -9.29
C SER A 57 -8.38 24.43 -9.31
N ALA A 58 -7.90 24.98 -8.19
CA ALA A 58 -7.57 26.41 -8.11
C ALA A 58 -6.48 26.81 -9.13
N ASP A 59 -5.47 25.98 -9.30
CA ASP A 59 -4.34 26.22 -10.20
C ASP A 59 -4.34 25.26 -11.39
N ARG A 60 -3.91 25.78 -12.54
CA ARG A 60 -3.65 25.03 -13.79
C ARG A 60 -2.16 24.75 -14.00
N GLU A 61 -1.30 25.56 -13.40
CA GLU A 61 0.16 25.38 -13.43
C GLU A 61 0.73 25.67 -12.03
N ARG A 62 1.74 24.89 -11.62
CA ARG A 62 2.60 25.17 -10.48
C ARG A 62 4.06 24.99 -10.87
N VAL A 63 4.91 25.92 -10.47
CA VAL A 63 6.36 25.84 -10.62
C VAL A 63 7.02 25.83 -9.26
N PHE A 64 7.88 24.85 -9.04
CA PHE A 64 8.60 24.65 -7.80
C PHE A 64 10.09 24.89 -8.02
N ALA A 65 10.70 25.68 -7.15
CA ALA A 65 12.14 25.91 -7.15
C ALA A 65 12.81 25.02 -6.09
N TRP A 66 14.02 24.56 -6.37
CA TRP A 66 14.83 23.88 -5.35
C TRP A 66 15.24 24.87 -4.26
N SER A 67 14.93 24.56 -3.00
CA SER A 67 15.39 25.32 -1.84
C SER A 67 16.59 24.62 -1.19
N PRO A 68 17.82 25.16 -1.30
CA PRO A 68 19.00 24.53 -0.72
C PRO A 68 18.93 24.43 0.81
N GLY A 69 18.33 25.43 1.46
CA GLY A 69 18.19 25.48 2.92
C GLY A 69 17.22 24.44 3.48
N ALA A 70 16.09 24.24 2.81
CA ALA A 70 15.09 23.25 3.22
C ALA A 70 15.33 21.85 2.61
N ARG A 71 16.30 21.73 1.69
CA ARG A 71 16.61 20.51 0.92
C ARG A 71 15.36 19.87 0.30
N THR A 72 14.47 20.71 -0.21
CA THR A 72 13.20 20.31 -0.84
C THR A 72 12.79 21.31 -1.90
N PHE A 73 11.88 20.91 -2.78
CA PHE A 73 11.20 21.84 -3.68
C PHE A 73 10.15 22.65 -2.91
N THR A 74 10.08 23.95 -3.18
CA THR A 74 9.08 24.87 -2.63
C THR A 74 8.35 25.56 -3.77
N LEU A 75 7.04 25.77 -3.62
CA LEU A 75 6.23 26.46 -4.62
C LEU A 75 6.77 27.88 -4.84
N ALA A 76 7.20 28.18 -6.06
CA ALA A 76 7.77 29.47 -6.45
C ALA A 76 6.73 30.36 -7.14
N ARG A 77 5.89 29.78 -7.99
CA ARG A 77 4.75 30.46 -8.63
C ARG A 77 3.63 29.46 -8.94
N SER A 78 2.41 29.97 -9.05
CA SER A 78 1.27 29.23 -9.60
C SER A 78 0.47 30.10 -10.58
N GLU A 79 -0.25 29.46 -11.49
CA GLU A 79 -1.20 30.11 -12.38
C GLU A 79 -2.60 29.52 -12.16
N ARG A 80 -3.60 30.39 -12.00
CA ARG A 80 -4.97 29.96 -11.69
C ARG A 80 -5.71 29.45 -12.93
N ASN A 81 -6.62 28.50 -12.71
CA ASN A 81 -7.64 28.18 -13.72
C ASN A 81 -8.56 29.39 -13.94
N ALA A 82 -9.11 29.50 -15.15
CA ALA A 82 -10.19 30.45 -15.42
C ALA A 82 -11.44 30.06 -14.61
N PRO A 83 -12.24 31.03 -14.11
CA PRO A 83 -13.43 30.71 -13.33
C PRO A 83 -14.43 29.89 -14.16
N VAL A 84 -14.82 28.71 -13.65
CA VAL A 84 -15.83 27.85 -14.27
C VAL A 84 -17.22 28.39 -13.91
N ALA A 85 -18.04 28.74 -14.91
CA ALA A 85 -19.43 29.14 -14.69
C ALA A 85 -20.23 27.99 -14.07
N ALA A 86 -20.95 28.26 -12.98
CA ALA A 86 -21.77 27.30 -12.25
C ALA A 86 -22.72 26.54 -13.18
N ALA A 87 -22.67 25.21 -13.14
CA ALA A 87 -23.57 24.35 -13.90
C ALA A 87 -25.03 24.52 -13.43
N ALA A 88 -25.93 24.64 -14.39
CA ALA A 88 -27.35 24.93 -14.20
C ALA A 88 -28.07 23.85 -13.36
N THR A 89 -28.91 24.33 -12.44
CA THR A 89 -29.86 23.55 -11.64
C THR A 89 -30.86 22.84 -12.55
N ILE A 90 -30.92 21.51 -12.50
CA ILE A 90 -31.98 20.73 -13.15
C ILE A 90 -33.11 20.53 -12.14
N THR A 91 -34.29 21.07 -12.44
CA THR A 91 -35.53 20.86 -11.67
C THR A 91 -36.02 19.42 -11.86
N PRO A 92 -36.30 18.64 -10.79
CA PRO A 92 -36.82 17.28 -10.95
C PRO A 92 -38.32 17.32 -11.26
N ALA A 93 -38.71 16.76 -12.40
CA ALA A 93 -40.10 16.45 -12.73
C ALA A 93 -40.38 14.97 -12.43
N GLY A 94 -41.40 14.72 -11.63
CA GLY A 94 -42.14 13.45 -11.59
C GLY A 94 -41.58 12.36 -10.67
N ASN A 95 -42.26 12.16 -9.53
CA ASN A 95 -42.17 10.95 -8.72
C ASN A 95 -42.41 9.69 -9.57
N THR A 96 -41.34 9.01 -9.95
CA THR A 96 -41.35 7.57 -10.18
C THR A 96 -40.60 6.97 -9.02
N ALA A 97 -41.21 5.98 -8.35
CA ALA A 97 -40.64 5.33 -7.17
C ALA A 97 -39.15 5.02 -7.39
N ALA A 98 -38.32 5.41 -6.41
CA ALA A 98 -36.90 5.13 -6.43
C ALA A 98 -36.70 3.62 -6.70
N PRO A 99 -35.86 3.22 -7.67
CA PRO A 99 -35.53 1.82 -7.83
C PRO A 99 -34.97 1.32 -6.51
N ALA A 100 -35.43 0.13 -6.07
CA ALA A 100 -34.91 -0.52 -4.88
C ALA A 100 -33.37 -0.55 -4.95
N PRO A 101 -32.64 -0.37 -3.83
CA PRO A 101 -31.19 -0.44 -3.85
C PRO A 101 -30.77 -1.78 -4.46
N LEU A 102 -30.12 -1.73 -5.62
CA LEU A 102 -29.59 -2.92 -6.30
C LEU A 102 -28.69 -3.65 -5.30
N ALA A 103 -28.93 -4.96 -5.13
CA ALA A 103 -28.13 -5.82 -4.28
C ALA A 103 -26.64 -5.72 -4.66
N ALA A 104 -25.75 -5.86 -3.68
CA ALA A 104 -24.32 -5.93 -3.93
C ALA A 104 -24.01 -7.07 -4.92
N ASP A 105 -23.26 -6.76 -5.98
CA ASP A 105 -22.84 -7.74 -7.00
C ASP A 105 -21.35 -8.05 -6.83
N LEU A 106 -21.05 -8.86 -5.80
CA LEU A 106 -19.67 -9.21 -5.46
C LEU A 106 -18.97 -9.94 -6.61
N ASP A 107 -19.70 -10.81 -7.32
CA ASP A 107 -19.18 -11.53 -8.47
C ASP A 107 -18.85 -10.60 -9.64
N GLY A 108 -19.68 -9.59 -9.88
CA GLY A 108 -19.42 -8.50 -10.82
C GLY A 108 -18.17 -7.69 -10.45
N VAL A 109 -18.01 -7.34 -9.17
CA VAL A 109 -16.82 -6.63 -8.67
C VAL A 109 -15.54 -7.45 -8.85
N LEU A 110 -15.58 -8.75 -8.52
CA LEU A 110 -14.43 -9.63 -8.73
C LEU A 110 -14.12 -9.84 -10.21
N ARG A 111 -15.14 -9.91 -11.07
CA ARG A 111 -14.96 -9.98 -12.52
C ARG A 111 -14.29 -8.72 -13.06
N LEU A 112 -14.71 -7.54 -12.59
CA LEU A 112 -14.09 -6.25 -12.93
C LEU A 112 -12.62 -6.21 -12.50
N PHE A 113 -12.33 -6.62 -11.26
CA PHE A 113 -10.95 -6.75 -10.77
C PHE A 113 -10.11 -7.64 -11.70
N ARG A 114 -10.60 -8.85 -12.00
CA ARG A 114 -9.86 -9.81 -12.83
C ARG A 114 -9.58 -9.26 -14.22
N GLN A 115 -10.56 -8.61 -14.84
CA GLN A 115 -10.41 -7.98 -16.15
C GLN A 115 -9.35 -6.87 -16.12
N ARG A 116 -9.35 -6.02 -15.09
CA ARG A 116 -8.42 -4.89 -14.98
C ARG A 116 -6.99 -5.33 -14.68
N GLU A 117 -6.82 -6.32 -13.81
CA GLU A 117 -5.50 -6.83 -13.41
C GLU A 117 -4.99 -7.98 -14.29
N SER A 118 -5.68 -8.25 -15.40
CA SER A 118 -5.36 -9.34 -16.34
C SER A 118 -5.25 -10.72 -15.66
N VAL A 119 -6.06 -10.95 -14.63
CA VAL A 119 -6.16 -12.25 -13.95
C VAL A 119 -7.06 -13.14 -14.79
N PRO A 120 -6.65 -14.40 -15.11
CA PRO A 120 -7.46 -15.29 -15.92
C PRO A 120 -8.86 -15.51 -15.36
N GLU A 121 -9.85 -15.58 -16.24
CA GLU A 121 -11.22 -15.92 -15.86
C GLU A 121 -11.24 -17.31 -15.23
N GLY A 122 -11.92 -17.45 -14.08
CA GLY A 122 -11.93 -18.69 -13.29
C GLY A 122 -10.70 -18.92 -12.41
N ALA A 123 -9.68 -18.04 -12.44
CA ALA A 123 -8.57 -18.14 -11.49
C ALA A 123 -9.11 -18.03 -10.05
N ALA A 124 -8.67 -18.97 -9.21
CA ALA A 124 -8.95 -18.97 -7.79
C ALA A 124 -7.91 -18.13 -7.04
N PRO A 125 -8.30 -17.42 -5.95
CA PRO A 125 -7.34 -16.76 -5.09
C PRO A 125 -6.46 -17.81 -4.42
N SER A 126 -5.16 -17.54 -4.35
CA SER A 126 -4.19 -18.41 -3.66
C SER A 126 -4.41 -18.43 -2.15
N HIS A 127 -4.91 -17.32 -1.60
CA HIS A 127 -5.22 -17.16 -0.19
C HIS A 127 -6.49 -16.32 -0.05
N ARG A 128 -7.26 -16.61 1.00
CA ARG A 128 -8.53 -15.96 1.30
C ARG A 128 -8.70 -15.83 2.81
N ALA A 129 -9.18 -14.69 3.26
CA ALA A 129 -9.67 -14.46 4.61
C ALA A 129 -10.91 -13.57 4.58
N THR A 130 -11.71 -13.60 5.65
CA THR A 130 -12.95 -12.82 5.76
C THR A 130 -13.03 -12.19 7.14
N GLY A 131 -13.40 -10.91 7.22
CA GLY A 131 -13.56 -10.19 8.49
C GLY A 131 -13.79 -8.70 8.30
N ASP A 132 -14.08 -8.01 9.41
CA ASP A 132 -14.20 -6.55 9.44
C ASP A 132 -12.82 -5.90 9.25
N VAL A 133 -12.57 -5.36 8.06
CA VAL A 133 -11.31 -4.70 7.72
C VAL A 133 -11.47 -3.22 7.38
N ALA A 134 -12.70 -2.75 7.09
CA ALA A 134 -12.93 -1.37 6.65
C ALA A 134 -14.34 -0.87 6.97
N GLU A 135 -14.54 0.44 6.87
CA GLU A 135 -15.86 1.09 6.92
C GLU A 135 -16.72 0.70 8.14
N ASP A 136 -17.64 -0.26 8.01
CA ASP A 136 -18.56 -0.71 9.06
C ASP A 136 -18.24 -2.13 9.57
N ALA A 137 -19.06 -2.67 10.48
CA ALA A 137 -18.77 -3.98 11.09
C ALA A 137 -19.09 -5.18 10.19
N ALA A 138 -19.54 -4.96 8.95
CA ALA A 138 -19.75 -6.05 8.01
C ALA A 138 -18.41 -6.66 7.59
N ALA A 139 -18.43 -7.94 7.25
CA ALA A 139 -17.21 -8.62 6.83
C ALA A 139 -16.93 -8.38 5.34
N GLU A 140 -15.68 -8.08 5.03
CA GLU A 140 -15.12 -8.10 3.68
C GLU A 140 -14.38 -9.41 3.40
N GLU A 141 -14.24 -9.76 2.12
CA GLU A 141 -13.27 -10.76 1.67
C GLU A 141 -11.93 -10.09 1.33
N VAL A 142 -10.86 -10.66 1.87
CA VAL A 142 -9.48 -10.33 1.56
C VAL A 142 -8.87 -11.49 0.79
N LEU A 143 -8.43 -11.24 -0.43
CA LEU A 143 -8.01 -12.25 -1.41
C LEU A 143 -6.61 -11.95 -1.93
N VAL A 144 -5.85 -13.00 -2.25
CA VAL A 144 -4.56 -12.86 -2.94
C VAL A 144 -4.59 -13.56 -4.27
N PHE A 145 -4.46 -12.79 -5.36
CA PHE A 145 -4.29 -13.30 -6.72
C PHE A 145 -2.86 -13.04 -7.18
N GLY A 146 -2.05 -14.10 -7.23
CA GLY A 146 -0.63 -13.98 -7.56
C GLY A 146 0.10 -13.04 -6.59
N ARG A 147 0.38 -11.82 -7.05
CA ARG A 147 1.08 -10.77 -6.28
C ARG A 147 0.18 -9.59 -5.91
N THR A 148 -1.12 -9.72 -6.05
CA THR A 148 -2.08 -8.64 -5.76
C THR A 148 -2.97 -9.03 -4.60
N LEU A 149 -2.99 -8.19 -3.56
CA LEU A 149 -3.96 -8.25 -2.47
C LEU A 149 -5.20 -7.47 -2.90
N VAL A 150 -6.38 -8.05 -2.67
CA VAL A 150 -7.67 -7.48 -3.06
C VAL A 150 -8.60 -7.52 -1.87
N VAL A 151 -9.37 -6.45 -1.67
CA VAL A 151 -10.44 -6.36 -0.69
C VAL A 151 -11.74 -6.02 -1.39
N VAL A 152 -12.77 -6.82 -1.11
CA VAL A 152 -14.13 -6.66 -1.64
C VAL A 152 -15.14 -6.95 -0.54
N GLY A 153 -16.32 -6.35 -0.59
CA GLY A 153 -17.36 -6.62 0.38
C GLY A 153 -18.70 -6.08 -0.09
N ALA A 154 -19.80 -6.58 0.47
CA ALA A 154 -21.14 -6.14 0.07
C ALA A 154 -21.44 -4.69 0.45
N ARG A 155 -20.74 -4.16 1.48
CA ARG A 155 -20.90 -2.78 1.97
C ARG A 155 -19.66 -1.93 1.73
N PHE A 156 -18.50 -2.55 1.61
CA PHE A 156 -17.24 -1.93 1.21
C PHE A 156 -17.37 -1.19 -0.13
N TYR A 157 -17.08 0.11 -0.15
CA TYR A 157 -17.34 1.00 -1.30
C TYR A 157 -18.74 0.83 -1.91
N GLY A 158 -19.74 0.65 -1.05
CA GLY A 158 -21.13 0.47 -1.46
C GLY A 158 -21.40 -0.82 -2.24
N GLY A 159 -20.53 -1.83 -2.12
CA GLY A 159 -20.71 -3.14 -2.76
C GLY A 159 -20.47 -3.17 -4.27
N ARG A 160 -19.80 -2.13 -4.80
CA ARG A 160 -19.66 -1.91 -6.26
C ARG A 160 -18.23 -1.72 -6.72
N SER A 161 -17.29 -1.69 -5.79
CA SER A 161 -15.88 -1.48 -6.08
C SER A 161 -15.03 -2.36 -5.19
N TYR A 162 -13.74 -2.38 -5.48
CA TYR A 162 -12.73 -3.10 -4.74
C TYR A 162 -11.57 -2.17 -4.41
N TYR A 163 -10.77 -2.58 -3.42
CA TYR A 163 -9.43 -2.05 -3.20
C TYR A 163 -8.43 -3.12 -3.61
N SER A 164 -7.34 -2.73 -4.26
CA SER A 164 -6.25 -3.64 -4.57
C SER A 164 -4.91 -2.96 -4.39
N VAL A 165 -3.92 -3.74 -3.98
CA VAL A 165 -2.53 -3.28 -3.86
C VAL A 165 -1.58 -4.37 -4.34
N ALA A 166 -0.56 -3.95 -5.10
CA ALA A 166 0.53 -4.83 -5.48
C ALA A 166 1.40 -5.14 -4.27
N LEU A 167 1.62 -6.42 -4.02
CA LEU A 167 2.59 -6.89 -3.03
C LEU A 167 4.00 -6.72 -3.61
N PRO A 168 5.01 -6.40 -2.77
CA PRO A 168 6.39 -6.17 -3.20
C PRO A 168 7.12 -7.50 -3.48
N LEU A 169 6.53 -8.33 -4.34
CA LEU A 169 6.98 -9.65 -4.71
C LEU A 169 7.50 -9.63 -6.15
N ALA A 170 8.63 -10.30 -6.38
CA ALA A 170 9.19 -10.55 -7.70
C ALA A 170 8.75 -11.93 -8.23
N GLU A 171 9.22 -12.30 -9.42
CA GLU A 171 9.11 -13.67 -9.90
C GLU A 171 9.91 -14.62 -9.01
N GLY A 172 9.34 -15.79 -8.67
CA GLY A 172 9.92 -16.74 -7.72
C GLY A 172 9.63 -16.44 -6.24
N ASP A 173 9.07 -15.28 -5.93
CA ASP A 173 8.53 -14.97 -4.60
C ASP A 173 7.16 -15.65 -4.40
N ALA A 174 6.76 -15.84 -3.15
CA ALA A 174 5.50 -16.49 -2.81
C ALA A 174 4.82 -15.88 -1.58
N VAL A 175 3.50 -15.86 -1.58
CA VAL A 175 2.71 -15.71 -0.34
C VAL A 175 2.59 -17.08 0.30
N LEU A 176 2.90 -17.16 1.59
CA LEU A 176 2.88 -18.40 2.39
C LEU A 176 1.66 -18.49 3.30
N ASP A 177 1.15 -17.35 3.76
CA ASP A 177 0.00 -17.25 4.67
C ASP A 177 -0.68 -15.89 4.53
N LEU A 178 -1.99 -15.87 4.78
CA LEU A 178 -2.83 -14.68 4.91
C LEU A 178 -3.76 -14.86 6.10
N ARG A 179 -3.73 -13.90 7.02
CA ARG A 179 -4.68 -13.82 8.13
C ARG A 179 -5.07 -12.38 8.43
N LEU A 180 -6.13 -12.21 9.22
CA LEU A 180 -6.61 -10.90 9.66
C LEU A 180 -6.34 -10.71 11.15
N ALA A 181 -5.84 -9.54 11.55
CA ALA A 181 -5.61 -9.18 12.94
C ALA A 181 -5.72 -7.66 13.14
N ASP A 182 -6.32 -7.22 14.24
CA ASP A 182 -6.35 -5.80 14.63
C ASP A 182 -4.99 -5.43 15.27
N LEU A 183 -4.06 -5.02 14.43
CA LEU A 183 -2.70 -4.68 14.82
C LEU A 183 -2.60 -3.24 15.33
N THR A 184 -3.44 -2.34 14.84
CA THR A 184 -3.41 -0.92 15.18
C THR A 184 -4.21 -0.59 16.45
N GLY A 185 -5.12 -1.48 16.86
CA GLY A 185 -6.00 -1.32 18.01
C GLY A 185 -7.20 -0.43 17.72
N ASP A 186 -7.55 -0.18 16.45
CA ASP A 186 -8.67 0.66 16.04
C ASP A 186 -9.98 -0.13 15.89
N GLY A 187 -9.96 -1.44 16.16
CA GLY A 187 -11.10 -2.35 16.03
C GLY A 187 -11.29 -2.90 14.61
N LYS A 188 -10.53 -2.42 13.63
CA LYS A 188 -10.50 -2.95 12.26
C LYS A 188 -9.31 -3.89 12.10
N ARG A 189 -9.46 -4.89 11.25
CA ARG A 189 -8.41 -5.90 11.07
C ARG A 189 -7.53 -5.56 9.87
N GLU A 190 -6.23 -5.54 10.08
CA GLU A 190 -5.24 -5.53 9.00
C GLU A 190 -5.09 -6.90 8.35
N ALA A 191 -4.80 -6.90 7.05
CA ALA A 191 -4.36 -8.07 6.31
C ALA A 191 -2.88 -8.34 6.62
N VAL A 192 -2.61 -9.44 7.31
CA VAL A 192 -1.27 -9.89 7.69
C VAL A 192 -0.84 -11.03 6.77
N LEU A 193 0.20 -10.79 5.99
CA LEU A 193 0.78 -11.76 5.08
C LEU A 193 2.12 -12.26 5.59
N ARG A 194 2.34 -13.57 5.50
CA ARG A 194 3.70 -14.14 5.50
C ARG A 194 4.10 -14.37 4.06
N VAL A 195 5.23 -13.82 3.64
CA VAL A 195 5.72 -13.95 2.27
C VAL A 195 7.16 -14.45 2.26
N ARG A 196 7.55 -15.17 1.22
CA ARG A 196 8.93 -15.58 0.93
C ARG A 196 9.43 -14.83 -0.29
N ARG A 197 10.63 -14.26 -0.18
CA ARG A 197 11.30 -13.51 -1.23
C ARG A 197 12.64 -14.12 -1.60
N ALA A 198 12.89 -14.31 -2.88
CA ALA A 198 14.21 -14.64 -3.40
C ALA A 198 14.99 -13.33 -3.61
N VAL A 199 16.11 -13.17 -2.92
CA VAL A 199 16.91 -11.93 -2.94
C VAL A 199 18.37 -12.29 -3.14
N THR A 200 18.97 -11.72 -4.19
CA THR A 200 20.42 -11.70 -4.38
C THR A 200 20.96 -10.39 -3.82
N ALA A 201 21.85 -10.47 -2.83
CA ALA A 201 22.51 -9.32 -2.23
C ALA A 201 24.03 -9.41 -2.41
N GLN A 202 24.69 -8.25 -2.51
CA GLN A 202 26.14 -8.19 -2.41
C GLN A 202 26.55 -8.28 -0.95
N VAL A 203 27.35 -9.29 -0.62
CA VAL A 203 27.78 -9.59 0.74
C VAL A 203 29.27 -9.89 0.69
N GLN A 204 30.08 -9.10 1.39
CA GLN A 204 31.55 -9.25 1.40
C GLN A 204 32.17 -9.34 -0.01
N GLY A 205 31.64 -8.57 -0.97
CA GLY A 205 32.13 -8.53 -2.35
C GLY A 205 31.65 -9.66 -3.26
N ALA A 206 30.75 -10.54 -2.78
CA ALA A 206 30.16 -11.61 -3.58
C ALA A 206 28.64 -11.50 -3.67
N ALA A 207 28.08 -11.89 -4.82
CA ALA A 207 26.63 -12.04 -4.97
C ALA A 207 26.16 -13.30 -4.25
N VAL A 208 25.31 -13.13 -3.22
CA VAL A 208 24.74 -14.22 -2.44
C VAL A 208 23.24 -14.27 -2.66
N SER A 209 22.75 -15.37 -3.22
CA SER A 209 21.31 -15.65 -3.31
C SER A 209 20.79 -16.15 -1.96
N SER A 210 19.70 -15.57 -1.50
CA SER A 210 19.07 -15.89 -0.23
C SER A 210 17.55 -15.94 -0.37
N GLN A 211 16.91 -16.78 0.43
CA GLN A 211 15.47 -16.74 0.63
C GLN A 211 15.17 -16.02 1.95
N ARG A 212 14.30 -15.01 1.91
CA ARG A 212 13.90 -14.23 3.08
C ARG A 212 12.41 -14.40 3.31
N GLU A 213 12.00 -14.73 4.52
CA GLU A 213 10.59 -14.68 4.89
C GLU A 213 10.28 -13.40 5.64
N MET A 214 9.16 -12.79 5.30
CA MET A 214 8.73 -11.49 5.79
C MET A 214 7.31 -11.59 6.33
N ILE A 215 7.02 -10.84 7.39
CA ILE A 215 5.65 -10.48 7.76
C ILE A 215 5.36 -9.09 7.21
N LEU A 216 4.27 -8.95 6.46
CA LEU A 216 3.76 -7.68 5.96
C LEU A 216 2.35 -7.48 6.52
N ALA A 217 1.99 -6.27 6.94
CA ALA A 217 0.62 -5.93 7.29
C ALA A 217 0.12 -4.74 6.49
N TYR A 218 -1.10 -4.86 5.98
CA TYR A 218 -1.78 -3.85 5.18
C TYR A 218 -3.09 -3.43 5.84
N THR A 219 -3.28 -2.13 5.94
CA THR A 219 -4.56 -1.54 6.34
C THR A 219 -5.30 -1.00 5.12
N VAL A 220 -6.63 -0.97 5.22
CA VAL A 220 -7.54 -0.47 4.19
C VAL A 220 -8.52 0.58 4.75
N THR A 221 -8.29 1.07 5.96
CA THR A 221 -9.20 1.95 6.70
C THR A 221 -8.92 3.45 6.49
N GLY A 222 -9.97 4.27 6.43
CA GLY A 222 -9.85 5.73 6.48
C GLY A 222 -8.91 6.36 5.43
N GLU A 223 -8.13 7.35 5.88
CA GLU A 223 -7.09 8.05 5.10
C GLU A 223 -5.80 7.24 4.92
N ARG A 224 -5.69 6.08 5.57
CA ARG A 224 -4.47 5.26 5.54
C ARG A 224 -4.75 3.95 4.85
N ARG A 225 -4.22 3.82 3.65
CA ARG A 225 -4.30 2.58 2.88
C ARG A 225 -2.90 2.18 2.47
N GLY A 226 -2.58 0.91 2.62
CA GLY A 226 -1.27 0.38 2.28
C GLY A 226 -0.57 -0.28 3.46
N ARG A 227 0.74 -0.45 3.32
CA ARG A 227 1.54 -1.25 4.25
C ARG A 227 1.86 -0.45 5.51
N VAL A 228 1.46 -0.98 6.67
CA VAL A 228 1.73 -0.38 7.99
C VAL A 228 2.83 -1.09 8.76
N PHE A 229 3.09 -2.37 8.45
CA PHE A 229 4.15 -3.14 9.10
C PHE A 229 4.91 -4.00 8.09
N ALA A 230 6.22 -4.13 8.29
CA ALA A 230 7.07 -5.04 7.54
C ALA A 230 8.27 -5.46 8.39
N ALA A 231 8.49 -6.77 8.56
CA ALA A 231 9.64 -7.30 9.28
C ALA A 231 10.17 -8.60 8.66
N GLU A 232 11.49 -8.77 8.66
CA GLU A 232 12.12 -10.04 8.27
C GLU A 232 12.07 -11.03 9.44
N VAL A 233 11.61 -12.25 9.16
CA VAL A 233 11.41 -13.30 10.16
C VAL A 233 12.14 -14.59 9.84
N ALA A 234 12.68 -14.75 8.63
CA ALA A 234 13.65 -15.80 8.35
C ALA A 234 14.61 -15.40 7.23
N ARG A 235 15.81 -15.96 7.26
CA ARG A 235 16.76 -15.91 6.15
C ARG A 235 17.39 -17.28 5.93
N ARG A 236 17.49 -17.72 4.68
CA ARG A 236 18.13 -18.99 4.29
C ARG A 236 19.09 -18.79 3.12
N VAL A 237 20.23 -19.49 3.16
CA VAL A 237 21.21 -19.59 2.07
C VAL A 237 21.73 -21.03 2.03
N GLY A 238 21.33 -21.79 1.01
CA GLY A 238 21.54 -23.23 1.00
C GLY A 238 20.97 -23.87 2.27
N ASP A 239 21.78 -24.67 2.96
CA ASP A 239 21.39 -25.36 4.19
C ASP A 239 21.55 -24.52 5.47
N ARG A 240 21.96 -23.25 5.34
CA ARG A 240 22.10 -22.33 6.48
C ARG A 240 20.86 -21.47 6.65
N ALA A 241 20.47 -21.21 7.90
CA ALA A 241 19.26 -20.44 8.21
C ALA A 241 19.37 -19.64 9.51
N VAL A 242 18.63 -18.53 9.59
CA VAL A 242 18.24 -17.87 10.84
C VAL A 242 16.72 -17.72 10.81
N LEU A 243 16.05 -18.15 11.87
CA LEU A 243 14.60 -18.19 12.00
C LEU A 243 14.17 -17.43 13.24
N ASN A 244 13.20 -16.52 13.09
CA ASN A 244 12.52 -15.86 14.19
C ASN A 244 11.15 -16.46 14.43
N GLU A 245 10.66 -16.25 15.64
CA GLU A 245 9.30 -16.57 16.02
C GLU A 245 8.46 -15.30 15.96
N VAL A 246 7.31 -15.38 15.29
CA VAL A 246 6.28 -14.34 15.31
C VAL A 246 5.39 -14.62 16.50
N GLY A 247 5.46 -13.75 17.51
CA GLY A 247 4.68 -13.85 18.73
C GLY A 247 3.29 -13.23 18.58
N ALA A 248 2.86 -12.53 19.63
CA ALA A 248 1.57 -11.87 19.65
C ALA A 248 1.47 -10.80 18.57
N LEU A 249 0.38 -10.85 17.81
CA LEU A 249 -0.03 -9.82 16.86
C LEU A 249 -1.39 -9.27 17.32
N GLY A 250 -1.43 -8.00 17.71
CA GLY A 250 -2.66 -7.30 18.04
C GLY A 250 -2.50 -6.30 19.18
N ASN A 251 -3.58 -5.60 19.54
CA ASN A 251 -3.61 -4.61 20.62
C ASN A 251 -2.56 -3.50 20.45
N GLY A 252 -2.39 -3.00 19.22
CA GLY A 252 -1.38 -1.98 18.95
C GLY A 252 0.06 -2.50 18.98
N ALA A 253 0.29 -3.83 18.95
CA ALA A 253 1.62 -4.41 19.12
C ALA A 253 1.90 -5.64 18.25
N VAL A 254 3.17 -5.78 17.86
CA VAL A 254 3.73 -6.95 17.19
C VAL A 254 4.99 -7.37 17.93
N THR A 255 5.01 -8.59 18.47
CA THR A 255 6.20 -9.13 19.14
C THR A 255 6.94 -10.13 18.25
N LEU A 256 8.24 -9.93 18.05
CA LEU A 256 9.14 -10.88 17.41
C LEU A 256 10.15 -11.39 18.43
N ARG A 257 10.54 -12.66 18.32
CA ARG A 257 11.62 -13.24 19.13
C ARG A 257 12.72 -13.79 18.24
N SER A 258 13.96 -13.60 18.65
CA SER A 258 15.07 -14.31 18.04
C SER A 258 14.84 -15.81 18.27
N GLY A 259 14.73 -16.58 17.20
CA GLY A 259 14.55 -18.03 17.30
C GLY A 259 15.90 -18.74 17.26
N SER A 260 16.12 -19.51 16.21
CA SER A 260 17.29 -20.38 16.06
C SER A 260 18.13 -20.01 14.84
N ALA A 261 19.39 -20.42 14.86
CA ALA A 261 20.28 -20.38 13.70
C ALA A 261 20.80 -21.79 13.40
N GLN A 262 20.90 -22.11 12.11
CA GLN A 262 21.47 -23.35 11.59
C GLN A 262 22.63 -22.99 10.66
N GLY A 263 23.80 -23.56 10.94
CA GLY A 263 25.00 -23.40 10.11
C GLY A 263 25.64 -22.00 10.12
N TRP A 264 25.09 -21.06 10.89
CA TRP A 264 25.68 -19.74 11.16
C TRP A 264 25.86 -19.52 12.67
N THR A 265 26.87 -18.73 12.98
CA THR A 265 27.21 -18.21 14.30
C THR A 265 27.42 -16.70 14.21
N ALA A 266 27.58 -16.03 15.35
CA ALA A 266 27.91 -14.60 15.40
C ALA A 266 29.12 -14.23 14.52
N ALA A 267 30.13 -15.10 14.44
CA ALA A 267 31.35 -14.84 13.69
C ALA A 267 31.25 -15.17 12.19
N THR A 268 30.26 -15.98 11.78
CA THR A 268 30.17 -16.53 10.41
C THR A 268 28.97 -16.03 9.63
N TYR A 269 28.10 -15.23 10.25
CA TYR A 269 26.96 -14.63 9.58
C TYR A 269 27.43 -13.49 8.66
N PRO A 270 27.20 -13.55 7.34
CA PRO A 270 27.91 -12.62 6.45
C PRO A 270 27.15 -11.29 6.26
N PHE A 271 25.91 -11.17 6.74
CA PHE A 271 25.02 -10.06 6.39
C PHE A 271 24.99 -8.89 7.39
N HIS A 272 26.04 -8.70 8.18
CA HIS A 272 26.11 -7.59 9.14
C HIS A 272 26.01 -6.21 8.44
N ASP A 273 26.63 -6.08 7.27
CA ASP A 273 26.72 -4.81 6.53
C ASP A 273 25.67 -4.66 5.42
N ALA A 274 24.70 -5.58 5.34
CA ALA A 274 23.63 -5.56 4.36
C ALA A 274 22.26 -5.41 5.06
N PRO A 275 22.06 -4.33 5.86
CA PRO A 275 20.80 -4.13 6.54
C PRO A 275 19.70 -3.94 5.50
N PRO A 276 18.52 -4.54 5.75
CA PRO A 276 17.41 -4.34 4.86
C PRO A 276 16.89 -2.89 4.88
N GLN A 277 16.43 -2.40 3.73
CA GLN A 277 15.78 -1.11 3.63
C GLN A 277 14.26 -1.26 3.60
N GLY A 278 13.56 -0.44 4.39
CA GLY A 278 12.10 -0.35 4.39
C GLY A 278 11.36 -1.48 5.12
N PHE A 279 12.06 -2.23 5.98
CA PHE A 279 11.48 -3.23 6.88
C PHE A 279 12.34 -3.44 8.12
N PHE A 280 11.73 -3.89 9.20
CA PHE A 280 12.44 -4.22 10.43
C PHE A 280 13.37 -5.43 10.23
N PRO A 281 14.58 -5.39 10.80
CA PRO A 281 15.60 -6.39 10.55
C PRO A 281 15.27 -7.72 11.22
N LEU A 282 15.87 -8.78 10.67
CA LEU A 282 15.88 -10.09 11.30
C LEU A 282 16.65 -10.02 12.62
N LEU A 283 15.99 -10.35 13.72
CA LEU A 283 16.61 -10.54 15.04
C LEU A 283 17.61 -11.71 14.99
N LEU A 284 18.80 -11.54 15.54
CA LEU A 284 19.85 -12.55 15.51
C LEU A 284 19.95 -13.30 16.86
N PRO A 285 19.99 -14.65 16.89
CA PRO A 285 19.99 -15.43 18.13
C PRO A 285 21.16 -15.16 19.08
N TRP A 286 22.28 -14.64 18.55
CA TRP A 286 23.48 -14.30 19.31
C TRP A 286 23.54 -12.83 19.74
N GLU A 287 22.47 -12.05 19.55
CA GLU A 287 22.35 -10.68 20.03
C GLU A 287 21.39 -10.62 21.23
N PRO A 288 21.89 -10.64 22.49
CA PRO A 288 21.02 -10.71 23.67
C PRO A 288 20.02 -9.56 23.77
N ALA A 289 20.42 -8.34 23.34
CA ALA A 289 19.57 -7.16 23.31
C ALA A 289 18.42 -7.24 22.28
N GLN A 290 18.41 -8.28 21.44
CA GLN A 290 17.39 -8.53 20.42
C GLN A 290 16.64 -9.84 20.65
N ARG A 291 16.77 -10.48 21.81
CA ARG A 291 16.12 -11.77 22.09
C ARG A 291 14.60 -11.70 21.88
N GLN A 292 14.01 -10.57 22.23
CA GLN A 292 12.62 -10.23 21.95
C GLN A 292 12.54 -8.74 21.64
N VAL A 293 11.79 -8.39 20.59
CA VAL A 293 11.49 -7.00 20.24
C VAL A 293 9.99 -6.87 20.08
N THR A 294 9.42 -5.84 20.71
CA THR A 294 8.03 -5.46 20.50
C THR A 294 8.00 -4.20 19.66
N TYR A 295 7.21 -4.20 18.61
CA TYR A 295 6.88 -3.01 17.83
C TYR A 295 5.50 -2.55 18.24
N ARG A 296 5.34 -1.25 18.51
CA ARG A 296 4.06 -0.65 18.90
C ARG A 296 3.57 0.32 17.84
N TRP A 297 2.26 0.36 17.64
CA TRP A 297 1.62 1.34 16.81
C TRP A 297 1.73 2.72 17.46
N ALA A 298 2.42 3.66 16.79
CA ALA A 298 2.59 5.03 17.24
C ALA A 298 1.56 5.98 16.62
N GLY A 299 0.46 5.44 16.10
CA GLY A 299 -0.58 6.23 15.46
C GLY A 299 -0.24 6.72 14.06
N SER A 300 0.86 6.28 13.43
CA SER A 300 1.17 6.51 12.00
C SER A 300 2.04 5.42 11.37
N ALA A 301 2.98 4.90 12.15
CA ALA A 301 3.79 3.75 11.83
C ALA A 301 3.94 2.86 13.08
N PHE A 302 4.38 1.62 12.86
CA PHE A 302 4.94 0.84 13.95
C PHE A 302 6.35 1.33 14.26
N GLU A 303 6.68 1.38 15.54
CA GLU A 303 8.00 1.76 16.04
C GLU A 303 8.49 0.70 17.01
N ARG A 304 9.81 0.50 17.08
CA ARG A 304 10.42 -0.39 18.07
C ARG A 304 10.19 0.20 19.46
N ALA A 305 9.51 -0.55 20.32
CA ALA A 305 9.36 -0.19 21.73
C ALA A 305 10.73 -0.25 22.44
N PRO A 306 10.95 0.59 23.47
CA PRO A 306 12.16 0.58 24.27
C PRO A 306 12.40 -0.75 24.99
#